data_AF-A0A6J7K9N5-F1
#
_entry.id   AF-A0A6J7K9N5-F1
#
_cell.length_a   1.000
_cell.length_b   1.000
_cell.length_c   1.000
_cell.angle_alpha   90.00
_cell.angle_beta   90.00
_cell.angle_gamma   90.00
#
_symmetry.space_group_name_H-M   'P 1'
#
loop_
_entity.id
_entity.type
_entity.pdbx_description
1 polymer ?
#
loop_
_entity_poly.entity_id
_entity_poly.type
_entity_poly.pdbx_seq_one_letter_code
_entity_poly.pdbx_strand_id
1 'polypeptide(L)'
;MSRRPLFVEPEQDDSVNIAGWVFADLLLSLSVIFLTSISFAVPGATGDAATPVNSTGQVLNIQDSNRQDKTPIEQGFNFYYSSFNKSQIESDLKAYFLRENLSTNSGVLYAQIVGGFDDKTEGSEFGTMRALEFSIALKKAGVSAFAGANFDLTTSSALKPNQIALRLAFAPPISITK
;
A
#
# COMPACT_ATOMS: atom_id res chain seq x y z
N MET A 1 61.58 25.26 -59.00
CA MET A 1 60.14 25.35 -58.69
C MET A 1 59.73 24.08 -57.95
N SER A 2 59.65 24.12 -56.62
CA SER A 2 59.32 22.95 -55.78
C SER A 2 57.87 23.06 -55.33
N ARG A 3 57.02 22.11 -55.71
CA ARG A 3 55.62 22.04 -55.28
C ARG A 3 55.58 21.51 -53.85
N ARG A 4 55.07 22.30 -52.90
CA ARG A 4 54.74 21.81 -51.55
C ARG A 4 53.51 20.89 -51.66
N PRO A 5 53.50 19.70 -51.04
CA PRO A 5 52.27 18.95 -50.89
C PRO A 5 51.35 19.69 -49.91
N LEU A 6 50.09 19.89 -50.30
CA LEU A 6 49.02 20.27 -49.39
C LEU A 6 48.80 19.10 -48.44
N PHE A 7 49.18 19.28 -47.18
CA PHE A 7 48.76 18.41 -46.09
C PHE A 7 47.25 18.63 -45.91
N VAL A 8 46.45 17.65 -46.33
CA VAL A 8 45.02 17.59 -46.00
C VAL A 8 44.94 16.97 -44.62
N GLU A 9 44.60 17.77 -43.63
CA GLU A 9 44.30 17.31 -42.28
C GLU A 9 43.10 16.35 -42.37
N PRO A 10 43.16 15.14 -41.77
CA PRO A 10 42.02 14.25 -41.78
C PRO A 10 40.87 14.93 -41.03
N GLU A 11 39.78 15.22 -41.73
CA GLU A 11 38.52 15.67 -41.15
C GLU A 11 38.14 14.66 -40.05
N GLN A 12 38.32 15.06 -38.79
CA GLN A 12 37.87 14.26 -37.67
C GLN A 12 36.36 14.14 -37.78
N ASP A 13 35.88 12.91 -37.90
CA ASP A 13 34.46 12.58 -37.99
C ASP A 13 33.74 13.09 -36.73
N ASP A 14 33.17 14.31 -36.80
CA ASP A 14 32.36 14.94 -35.74
C ASP A 14 31.19 14.04 -35.32
N SER A 15 30.84 13.08 -36.16
CA SER A 15 29.96 11.93 -35.94
C SER A 15 30.22 11.20 -34.60
N VAL A 16 31.47 11.06 -34.18
CA VAL A 16 31.80 10.35 -32.93
C VAL A 16 31.57 11.23 -31.70
N ASN A 17 31.92 12.51 -31.79
CA ASN A 17 31.71 13.47 -30.70
C ASN A 17 30.21 13.75 -30.48
N ILE A 18 29.44 13.88 -31.56
CA ILE A 18 27.99 14.08 -31.46
C ILE A 18 27.27 12.81 -30.96
N ALA A 19 27.75 11.62 -31.35
CA ALA A 19 27.21 10.36 -30.84
C ALA A 19 27.46 10.19 -29.34
N GLY A 20 28.61 10.65 -28.81
CA GLY A 20 28.90 10.65 -27.38
C GLY A 20 27.94 11.50 -26.57
N TRP A 21 27.60 12.70 -27.06
CA TRP A 21 26.63 13.59 -26.42
C TRP A 21 25.21 13.01 -26.42
N VAL A 22 24.78 12.44 -27.54
CA VAL A 22 23.45 11.80 -27.65
C VAL A 22 23.36 10.57 -26.73
N PHE A 23 24.43 9.77 -26.66
CA PHE A 23 24.47 8.62 -25.78
C PHE A 23 24.40 9.01 -24.29
N ALA A 24 25.10 10.08 -23.90
CA ALA A 24 25.06 10.59 -22.53
C ALA A 24 23.66 11.09 -22.13
N ASP A 25 22.97 11.80 -23.02
CA ASP A 25 21.61 12.30 -22.77
C ASP A 25 20.59 11.15 -22.65
N LEU A 26 20.70 10.12 -23.50
CA LEU A 26 19.85 8.93 -23.44
C LEU A 26 20.09 8.14 -22.14
N LEU A 27 21.34 7.99 -21.72
CA LEU A 27 21.69 7.34 -20.46
C LEU A 27 21.16 8.11 -19.25
N LEU A 28 21.26 9.45 -19.27
CA LEU A 28 20.70 10.31 -18.23
C LEU A 28 19.18 10.16 -18.15
N SER A 29 18.48 10.20 -19.27
CA SER A 29 17.02 9.97 -19.33
C SER A 29 16.63 8.61 -18.77
N LEU A 30 17.35 7.54 -19.14
CA LEU A 30 17.11 6.19 -18.64
C LEU A 30 17.27 6.11 -17.10
N SER A 31 18.30 6.76 -16.54
CA SER A 31 18.53 6.79 -15.09
C SER A 31 17.40 7.49 -14.33
N VAL A 32 16.84 8.57 -14.89
CA VAL A 32 15.72 9.32 -14.30
C VAL A 32 14.43 8.48 -14.31
N ILE A 33 14.19 7.70 -15.37
CA ILE A 33 13.05 6.77 -15.44
C ILE A 33 13.15 5.70 -14.34
N PHE A 34 14.34 5.14 -14.10
CA PHE A 34 14.54 4.18 -13.01
C PHE A 34 14.39 4.80 -11.62
N LEU A 35 14.87 6.03 -11.41
CA LEU A 35 14.72 6.73 -10.13
C LEU A 35 13.26 7.11 -9.83
N THR A 36 12.55 7.63 -10.84
CA THR A 36 11.14 7.98 -10.72
C THR A 36 10.25 6.76 -10.50
N SER A 37 10.53 5.64 -11.20
CA SER A 37 9.77 4.39 -11.01
C SER A 37 9.92 3.77 -9.62
N ILE A 38 11.08 3.90 -8.95
CA ILE A 38 11.25 3.47 -7.56
C ILE A 38 10.61 4.47 -6.57
N SER A 39 10.61 5.77 -6.87
CA SER A 39 10.05 6.81 -5.98
C SER A 39 8.54 6.67 -5.76
N PHE A 40 7.79 6.18 -6.74
CA PHE A 40 6.36 5.89 -6.59
C PHE A 40 6.05 4.52 -5.94
N ALA A 41 7.07 3.69 -5.70
CA ALA A 41 6.91 2.34 -5.16
C ALA A 41 6.89 2.25 -3.61
N VAL A 42 6.83 3.38 -2.90
CA VAL A 42 6.66 3.39 -1.42
C VAL A 42 5.26 3.90 -1.03
N PRO A 43 4.21 3.07 -1.10
CA PRO A 43 3.02 3.29 -0.31
C PRO A 43 3.27 2.73 1.09
N GLY A 44 3.57 3.58 2.08
CA GLY A 44 3.57 3.13 3.48
C GLY A 44 4.53 3.82 4.43
N ALA A 45 4.45 5.14 4.55
CA ALA A 45 4.98 5.84 5.72
C ALA A 45 3.94 6.84 6.25
N THR A 46 2.72 6.37 6.51
CA THR A 46 1.79 7.10 7.36
C THR A 46 1.99 6.59 8.78
N GLY A 47 3.04 7.11 9.42
CA GLY A 47 3.21 6.99 10.85
C GLY A 47 2.18 7.88 11.53
N ASP A 48 1.16 7.26 12.13
CA ASP A 48 0.50 7.83 13.30
C ASP A 48 0.39 6.71 14.33
N ALA A 49 1.12 6.88 15.43
CA ALA A 49 1.20 5.97 16.55
C ALA A 49 -0.12 5.98 17.32
N ALA A 50 -1.11 5.23 16.85
CA ALA A 50 -2.27 4.86 17.66
C ALA A 50 -1.83 3.77 18.65
N THR A 51 -1.63 4.15 19.90
CA THR A 51 -1.40 3.21 21.00
C THR A 51 -2.65 2.35 21.21
N PRO A 52 -2.57 1.01 21.10
CA PRO A 52 -3.75 0.16 21.25
C PRO A 52 -4.10 0.03 22.73
N VAL A 53 -5.17 0.70 23.16
CA VAL A 53 -5.84 0.44 24.43
C VAL A 53 -6.45 -0.96 24.38
N ASN A 54 -6.18 -1.75 25.41
CA ASN A 54 -6.65 -3.12 25.57
C ASN A 54 -8.18 -3.18 25.63
N SER A 55 -8.84 -3.40 24.50
CA SER A 55 -10.25 -3.81 24.47
C SER A 55 -10.55 -4.53 23.17
N THR A 56 -10.72 -5.85 23.28
CA THR A 56 -11.14 -6.74 22.20
C THR A 56 -12.44 -6.20 21.58
N GLY A 57 -12.41 -5.92 20.27
CA GLY A 57 -13.58 -5.45 19.52
C GLY A 57 -13.83 -3.94 19.53
N GLN A 58 -12.91 -3.12 20.04
CA GLN A 58 -13.06 -1.67 19.93
C GLN A 58 -12.51 -1.15 18.61
N VAL A 59 -13.43 -0.68 17.79
CA VAL A 59 -13.18 0.26 16.70
C VAL A 59 -12.50 1.51 17.28
N LEU A 60 -11.22 1.72 17.00
CA LEU A 60 -10.56 2.99 17.33
C LEU A 60 -11.14 4.06 16.40
N ASN A 61 -12.02 4.89 16.94
CA ASN A 61 -12.33 6.19 16.36
C ASN A 61 -11.05 7.01 16.46
N ILE A 62 -10.29 7.08 15.37
CA ILE A 62 -9.29 8.13 15.21
C ILE A 62 -10.10 9.43 15.24
N GLN A 63 -10.09 10.14 16.38
CA GLN A 63 -10.59 11.51 16.46
C GLN A 63 -9.61 12.41 15.70
N ASP A 64 -9.60 12.26 14.38
CA ASP A 64 -9.13 13.31 13.50
C ASP A 64 -10.16 14.44 13.64
N SER A 65 -9.78 15.51 14.33
CA SER A 65 -10.65 16.65 14.65
C SER A 65 -11.04 17.48 13.41
N ASN A 66 -10.86 16.91 12.21
CA ASN A 66 -11.10 17.51 10.91
C ASN A 66 -12.03 16.62 10.06
N ARG A 67 -13.17 16.21 10.63
CA ARG A 67 -14.17 15.32 10.02
C ARG A 67 -15.09 16.03 8.99
N GLN A 68 -14.56 16.87 8.09
CA GLN A 68 -15.42 17.49 7.07
C GLN A 68 -15.22 17.06 5.63
N ASP A 69 -14.04 16.57 5.19
CA ASP A 69 -13.83 16.34 3.74
C ASP A 69 -13.01 15.10 3.36
N LYS A 70 -12.93 14.07 4.21
CA LYS A 70 -12.17 12.84 3.87
C LYS A 70 -13.09 11.76 3.33
N THR A 71 -12.90 11.38 2.07
CA THR A 71 -13.66 10.31 1.41
C THR A 71 -13.44 8.96 2.13
N PRO A 72 -14.35 7.97 1.99
CA PRO A 72 -14.20 6.63 2.58
C PRO A 72 -12.91 5.88 2.18
N ILE A 73 -12.20 6.38 1.16
CA ILE A 73 -10.91 5.88 0.68
C ILE A 73 -9.76 6.37 1.58
N GLU A 74 -9.88 7.58 2.16
CA GLU A 74 -8.85 8.19 3.01
C GLU A 74 -8.98 7.76 4.47
N GLN A 75 -10.21 7.50 4.94
CA GLN A 75 -10.46 6.91 6.26
C GLN A 75 -10.37 5.39 6.18
N GLY A 76 -9.16 4.88 5.93
CA GLY A 76 -8.90 3.44 6.03
C GLY A 76 -9.28 2.93 7.42
N PHE A 77 -10.20 1.98 7.48
CA PHE A 77 -10.79 1.55 8.75
C PHE A 77 -10.00 0.41 9.38
N ASN A 78 -9.53 0.58 10.61
CA ASN A 78 -8.67 -0.39 11.27
C ASN A 78 -9.47 -1.24 12.25
N PHE A 79 -9.59 -2.53 11.97
CA PHE A 79 -10.08 -3.54 12.89
C PHE A 79 -8.91 -4.29 13.53
N TYR A 80 -9.04 -4.68 14.79
CA TYR A 80 -8.00 -5.43 15.50
C TYR A 80 -8.54 -6.78 15.94
N TYR A 81 -7.86 -7.84 15.53
CA TYR A 81 -8.23 -9.21 15.85
C TYR A 81 -7.05 -9.92 16.51
N SER A 82 -7.33 -10.74 17.51
CA SER A 82 -6.35 -11.68 18.08
C SER A 82 -6.40 -13.05 17.41
N SER A 83 -7.50 -13.37 16.73
CA SER A 83 -7.71 -14.63 16.03
C SER A 83 -8.73 -14.45 14.91
N PHE A 84 -8.70 -15.38 13.94
CA PHE A 84 -9.65 -15.36 12.84
C PHE A 84 -11.04 -15.85 13.29
N ASN A 85 -12.05 -15.00 13.18
CA ASN A 85 -13.45 -15.37 13.39
C ASN A 85 -14.34 -14.74 12.31
N LYS A 86 -14.88 -15.57 11.42
CA LYS A 86 -15.75 -15.15 10.32
C LYS A 86 -16.98 -14.37 10.81
N SER A 87 -17.69 -14.90 11.82
CA SER A 87 -18.94 -14.31 12.30
C SER A 87 -18.72 -12.93 12.93
N GLN A 88 -17.59 -12.76 13.61
CA GLN A 88 -17.22 -11.49 14.20
C GLN A 88 -16.91 -10.45 13.11
N ILE A 89 -16.11 -10.82 12.11
CA ILE A 89 -15.76 -9.93 10.99
C ILE A 89 -17.02 -9.48 10.23
N GLU A 90 -17.96 -10.39 9.96
CA GLU A 90 -19.22 -10.03 9.30
C GLU A 90 -20.10 -9.11 10.14
N SER A 91 -20.15 -9.32 11.46
CA SER A 91 -20.87 -8.45 12.39
C SER A 91 -20.25 -7.05 12.44
N ASP A 92 -18.93 -6.98 12.55
CA ASP A 92 -18.18 -5.73 12.63
C ASP A 92 -18.30 -4.92 11.33
N LEU A 93 -18.30 -5.59 10.17
CA LEU A 93 -18.58 -4.97 8.87
C LEU A 93 -20.01 -4.43 8.77
N LYS A 94 -21.01 -5.18 9.23
CA LYS A 94 -22.41 -4.69 9.24
C LYS A 94 -22.57 -3.48 10.15
N ALA A 95 -22.00 -3.53 11.35
CA ALA A 95 -22.01 -2.41 12.28
C ALA A 95 -21.32 -1.17 11.68
N TYR A 96 -20.23 -1.39 10.95
CA TYR A 96 -19.54 -0.33 10.20
C TYR A 96 -20.42 0.29 9.11
N PHE A 97 -21.04 -0.54 8.25
CA PHE A 97 -21.91 -0.03 7.18
C PHE A 97 -23.10 0.76 7.72
N LEU A 98 -23.69 0.32 8.83
CA LEU A 98 -24.78 1.05 9.49
C LEU A 98 -24.31 2.40 10.04
N ARG A 99 -23.12 2.48 10.63
CA ARG A 99 -22.60 3.71 11.22
C ARG A 99 -22.22 4.75 10.16
N GLU A 100 -21.59 4.31 9.08
CA GLU A 100 -21.12 5.21 8.01
C GLU A 100 -22.20 5.45 6.94
N ASN A 101 -23.43 4.97 7.16
CA ASN A 101 -24.55 5.09 6.23
C ASN A 101 -24.21 4.56 4.82
N LEU A 102 -23.40 3.51 4.78
CA LEU A 102 -23.03 2.79 3.57
C LEU A 102 -24.04 1.68 3.30
N SER A 103 -24.22 1.33 2.02
CA SER A 103 -25.03 0.17 1.67
C SER A 103 -24.48 -1.08 2.34
N THR A 104 -25.36 -1.92 2.89
CA THR A 104 -24.97 -3.23 3.43
C THR A 104 -24.43 -4.17 2.35
N ASN A 105 -24.57 -3.79 1.08
CA ASN A 105 -23.99 -4.47 -0.08
C ASN A 105 -22.69 -3.81 -0.58
N SER A 106 -22.14 -2.84 0.15
CA SER A 106 -20.86 -2.22 -0.19
C SER A 106 -19.73 -3.25 -0.06
N GLY A 107 -18.98 -3.44 -1.15
CA GLY A 107 -17.80 -4.30 -1.17
C GLY A 107 -16.57 -3.61 -0.57
N VAL A 108 -15.67 -4.41 -0.03
CA VAL A 108 -14.31 -4.01 0.31
C VAL A 108 -13.49 -3.99 -0.98
N LEU A 109 -12.85 -2.86 -1.30
CA LEU A 109 -11.97 -2.74 -2.47
C LEU A 109 -10.54 -3.17 -2.16
N TYR A 110 -10.09 -2.81 -0.96
CA TYR A 110 -8.73 -3.05 -0.52
C TYR A 110 -8.71 -3.38 0.96
N ALA A 111 -7.89 -4.38 1.30
CA ALA A 111 -7.70 -4.87 2.65
C ALA A 111 -6.20 -5.06 2.90
N GLN A 112 -5.65 -4.25 3.79
CA GLN A 112 -4.28 -4.42 4.27
C GLN A 112 -4.30 -5.16 5.60
N ILE A 113 -3.57 -6.27 5.66
CA ILE A 113 -3.46 -7.13 6.83
C ILE A 113 -2.07 -6.90 7.42
N VAL A 114 -2.03 -6.35 8.64
CA VAL A 114 -0.81 -6.04 9.38
C VAL A 114 -0.63 -7.07 10.48
N GLY A 115 0.42 -7.87 10.40
CA GLY A 115 0.78 -8.81 11.46
C GLY A 115 1.64 -8.13 12.53
N GLY A 116 1.19 -8.20 13.78
CA GLY A 116 1.96 -7.71 14.91
C GLY A 116 3.08 -8.65 15.31
N PHE A 117 4.20 -8.04 15.71
CA PHE A 117 5.36 -8.73 16.24
C PHE A 117 6.02 -7.87 17.31
N ASP A 118 6.82 -8.48 18.18
CA ASP A 118 7.62 -7.74 19.17
C ASP A 118 9.10 -7.93 18.87
N ASP A 119 9.76 -6.86 18.42
CA ASP A 119 11.20 -6.78 18.12
C ASP A 119 12.11 -7.38 19.21
N LYS A 120 11.64 -7.46 20.46
CA LYS A 120 12.39 -7.99 21.59
C LYS A 120 12.26 -9.50 21.78
N THR A 121 11.18 -10.11 21.28
CA THR A 121 10.86 -11.52 21.52
C THR A 121 10.77 -12.36 20.24
N GLU A 122 10.44 -11.74 19.11
CA GLU A 122 10.22 -12.40 17.84
C GLU A 122 10.55 -11.47 16.64
N GLY A 123 11.05 -12.05 15.55
CA GLY A 123 11.34 -11.30 14.33
C GLY A 123 10.10 -10.91 13.52
N SER A 124 10.28 -9.99 12.57
CA SER A 124 9.20 -9.52 11.67
C SER A 124 8.63 -10.65 10.80
N GLU A 125 9.36 -11.74 10.62
CA GLU A 125 8.92 -12.94 9.91
C GLU A 125 7.70 -13.57 10.59
N PHE A 126 7.62 -13.54 11.92
CA PHE A 126 6.47 -14.05 12.67
C PHE A 126 5.22 -13.18 12.43
N GLY A 127 5.38 -11.86 12.36
CA GLY A 127 4.32 -10.94 11.94
C GLY A 127 3.83 -11.28 10.53
N THR A 128 4.76 -11.51 9.59
CA THR A 128 4.43 -11.81 8.19
C THR A 128 3.65 -13.12 8.08
N MET A 129 4.08 -14.15 8.81
CA MET A 129 3.40 -15.45 8.84
C MET A 129 1.97 -15.34 9.38
N ARG A 130 1.75 -14.56 10.45
CA ARG A 130 0.40 -14.32 10.99
C ARG A 130 -0.50 -13.57 10.00
N ALA A 131 0.03 -12.54 9.35
CA ALA A 131 -0.71 -11.79 8.33
C ALA A 131 -1.11 -12.72 7.17
N LEU A 132 -0.19 -13.57 6.74
CA LEU A 132 -0.43 -14.57 5.68
C LEU A 132 -1.49 -15.59 6.10
N GLU A 133 -1.37 -16.18 7.28
CA GLU A 133 -2.35 -17.14 7.82
C GLU A 133 -3.75 -16.52 7.87
N PHE A 134 -3.86 -15.27 8.36
CA PHE A 134 -5.12 -14.56 8.41
C PHE A 134 -5.70 -14.30 7.02
N SER A 135 -4.86 -13.91 6.05
CA SER A 135 -5.30 -13.69 4.66
C SER A 135 -5.85 -14.96 4.01
N ILE A 136 -5.21 -16.10 4.27
CA ILE A 136 -5.64 -17.41 3.79
C ILE A 136 -6.96 -17.80 4.45
N ALA A 137 -7.07 -17.63 5.77
CA ALA A 137 -8.29 -17.93 6.52
C ALA A 137 -9.46 -17.08 6.02
N LEU A 138 -9.23 -15.78 5.79
CA LEU A 138 -10.23 -14.86 5.26
C LEU A 138 -10.68 -15.24 3.85
N LYS A 139 -9.75 -15.59 2.97
CA LYS A 139 -10.06 -16.05 1.60
C LYS A 139 -10.82 -17.37 1.59
N LYS A 140 -10.43 -18.32 2.45
CA LYS A 140 -11.12 -19.62 2.61
C LYS A 140 -12.52 -19.47 3.19
N ALA A 141 -12.72 -18.53 4.10
CA ALA A 141 -14.01 -18.28 4.73
C ALA A 141 -15.08 -17.75 3.76
N GLY A 142 -14.68 -17.21 2.61
CA GLY A 142 -15.60 -16.79 1.55
C GLY A 142 -16.56 -15.69 2.01
N VAL A 143 -16.07 -14.70 2.75
CA VAL A 143 -16.88 -13.55 3.17
C VAL A 143 -17.21 -12.71 1.94
N SER A 144 -18.49 -12.56 1.63
CA SER A 144 -18.97 -11.92 0.38
C SER A 144 -18.46 -10.50 0.21
N ALA A 145 -18.30 -9.75 1.30
CA ALA A 145 -17.76 -8.39 1.29
C ALA A 145 -16.34 -8.29 0.72
N PHE A 146 -15.55 -9.37 0.78
CA PHE A 146 -14.16 -9.42 0.30
C PHE A 146 -13.99 -10.10 -1.06
N ALA A 147 -15.08 -10.49 -1.74
CA ALA A 147 -15.00 -11.29 -2.96
C ALA A 147 -14.18 -10.63 -4.10
N GLY A 148 -14.10 -9.30 -4.13
CA GLY A 148 -13.28 -8.53 -5.06
C GLY A 148 -12.18 -7.69 -4.40
N ALA A 149 -11.85 -7.95 -3.13
CA ALA A 149 -10.88 -7.16 -2.39
C ALA A 149 -9.44 -7.52 -2.78
N ASN A 150 -8.60 -6.52 -2.97
CA ASN A 150 -7.15 -6.71 -3.04
C ASN A 150 -6.59 -6.84 -1.62
N PHE A 151 -5.75 -7.85 -1.41
CA PHE A 151 -5.08 -8.08 -0.13
C PHE A 151 -3.62 -7.65 -0.19
N ASP A 152 -3.22 -6.84 0.77
CA ASP A 152 -1.82 -6.49 1.01
C ASP A 152 -1.39 -6.96 2.39
N LEU A 153 -0.12 -7.36 2.51
CA LEU A 153 0.43 -8.00 3.69
C LEU A 153 1.60 -7.15 4.19
N THR A 154 1.52 -6.71 5.44
CA THR A 154 2.59 -5.95 6.08
C THR A 154 2.75 -6.37 7.54
N THR A 155 3.77 -5.83 8.20
CA THR A 155 4.09 -6.14 9.59
C THR A 155 4.33 -4.86 10.37
N SER A 156 4.10 -4.91 11.67
CA SER A 156 4.37 -3.75 12.54
C SER A 156 4.78 -4.19 13.93
N SER A 157 5.87 -3.61 14.43
CA SER A 157 6.31 -3.78 15.82
C SER A 157 5.54 -2.91 16.82
N ALA A 158 4.66 -2.02 16.34
CA ALA A 158 3.74 -1.25 17.18
C ALA A 158 2.52 -2.08 17.63
N LEU A 159 2.25 -3.20 16.96
CA LEU A 159 1.18 -4.13 17.31
C LEU A 159 1.72 -5.23 18.23
N LYS A 160 0.88 -5.71 19.15
CA LYS A 160 1.29 -6.78 20.06
C LYS A 160 1.55 -8.09 19.31
N PRO A 161 2.40 -8.97 19.86
CA PRO A 161 2.50 -10.36 19.42
C PRO A 161 1.11 -11.01 19.36
N ASN A 162 0.85 -11.78 18.30
CA ASN A 162 -0.43 -12.44 18.03
C ASN A 162 -1.62 -11.51 17.77
N GLN A 163 -1.38 -10.22 17.57
CA GLN A 163 -2.41 -9.28 17.13
C GLN A 163 -2.30 -9.03 15.63
N ILE A 164 -3.46 -8.92 14.98
CA ILE A 164 -3.57 -8.61 13.56
C ILE A 164 -4.42 -7.35 13.44
N ALA A 165 -3.92 -6.36 12.70
CA ALA A 165 -4.73 -5.23 12.28
C ALA A 165 -5.20 -5.44 10.84
N LEU A 166 -6.47 -5.19 10.60
CA LEU A 166 -7.10 -5.27 9.28
C LEU A 166 -7.56 -3.86 8.91
N ARG A 167 -6.86 -3.24 7.97
CA ARG A 167 -7.19 -1.92 7.43
C ARG A 167 -8.00 -2.08 6.16
N LEU A 168 -9.22 -1.55 6.13
CA LEU A 168 -10.15 -1.70 5.02
C LEU A 168 -10.41 -0.36 4.33
N ALA A 169 -10.46 -0.40 3.00
CA ALA A 169 -11.00 0.68 2.18
C ALA A 169 -12.23 0.16 1.40
N PHE A 170 -13.27 0.97 1.39
CA PHE A 170 -14.58 0.60 0.86
C PHE A 170 -14.88 1.34 -0.44
N ALA A 171 -15.65 0.70 -1.31
CA ALA A 171 -16.19 1.39 -2.47
C ALA A 171 -17.15 2.50 -2.03
N PRO A 172 -17.09 3.70 -2.64
CA PRO A 172 -18.10 4.71 -2.41
C PRO A 172 -19.49 4.15 -2.79
N PRO A 173 -20.54 4.52 -2.04
CA PRO A 173 -21.89 4.05 -2.33
C PRO A 173 -22.32 4.56 -3.71
N ILE A 174 -22.59 3.63 -4.64
CA ILE A 174 -23.28 3.94 -5.89
C ILE A 174 -24.78 4.03 -5.60
N SER A 175 -25.25 5.25 -5.33
CA SER A 175 -26.68 5.55 -5.29
C SER A 175 -27.20 5.68 -6.71
N ILE A 176 -27.71 4.59 -7.29
CA ILE A 176 -28.49 4.66 -8.52
C ILE A 176 -29.90 5.12 -8.13
N THR A 177 -30.12 6.43 -8.12
CA THR A 177 -31.48 6.99 -8.01
C THR A 177 -32.23 6.61 -9.28
N LYS A 178 -33.27 5.79 -9.14
CA LYS A 178 -34.21 5.45 -10.22
C LYS A 178 -35.31 6.51 -10.31
#